data_AF-A0A8D8BVK5-F1
#
_entry.id   AF-A0A8D8BVK5-F1
#
_cell.length_a   1.000
_cell.length_b   1.000
_cell.length_c   1.000
_cell.angle_alpha   90.00
_cell.angle_beta   90.00
_cell.angle_gamma   90.00
#
_symmetry.space_group_name_H-M   'P 1'
#
loop_
_entity.id
_entity.type
_entity.pdbx_description
1 polymer ?
#
loop_
_entity_poly.entity_id
_entity_poly.type
_entity_poly.pdbx_seq_one_letter_code
_entity_poly.pdbx_strand_id
1 'polypeptide(L)'
;MVLSWIDLGMVVNYHDQDGVFDVQIVVAVLNAVAYIVVMILYYFFRKYGVRSSGTVFIFWFLKAFFGIIQMRTEAKLHQARDNPIGSGETIVFAEYQFVSFTLQYAFICLILLLEILPDQAPRYSDYPKQRNPNPELKSSFFVKLLYLYFDSFTWTGFRKPLTDDDMFDLNPEDTSRELVPPFDKYWYESVENGRRKQMA
;
A
#
# COMPACT_ATOMS: atom_id res chain seq x y z
N MET A 1 13.48 -4.46 -3.46
CA MET A 1 14.56 -3.45 -3.38
C MET A 1 15.89 -4.00 -3.88
N VAL A 2 16.45 -5.04 -3.27
CA VAL A 2 17.76 -5.61 -3.69
C VAL A 2 17.77 -5.96 -5.18
N LEU A 3 16.73 -6.65 -5.66
CA LEU A 3 16.58 -6.98 -7.09
C LEU A 3 16.57 -5.75 -8.00
N SER A 4 15.90 -4.66 -7.62
CA SER A 4 15.85 -3.43 -8.42
C SER A 4 17.19 -2.72 -8.54
N TRP A 5 18.06 -2.85 -7.54
CA TRP A 5 19.43 -2.31 -7.60
C TRP A 5 20.35 -3.20 -8.43
N ILE A 6 20.15 -4.52 -8.36
CA ILE A 6 20.86 -5.47 -9.22
C ILE A 6 20.44 -5.23 -10.68
N ASP A 7 19.15 -5.05 -10.95
CA ASP A 7 18.63 -4.73 -12.29
C ASP A 7 19.21 -3.43 -12.82
N LEU A 8 19.27 -2.37 -12.00
CA LEU A 8 19.92 -1.11 -12.38
C LEU A 8 21.41 -1.33 -12.73
N GLY A 9 22.13 -2.07 -11.89
CA GLY A 9 23.55 -2.37 -12.12
C GLY A 9 23.78 -3.20 -13.38
N MET A 10 22.91 -4.17 -13.65
CA MET A 10 22.96 -5.00 -14.84
C MET A 10 22.61 -4.19 -16.10
N VAL A 11 21.55 -3.37 -16.07
CA VAL A 11 21.19 -2.52 -17.20
C VAL A 11 22.30 -1.52 -17.55
N VAL A 12 22.98 -0.95 -16.53
CA VAL A 12 24.12 -0.04 -16.75
C VAL A 12 25.35 -0.79 -17.28
N ASN A 13 25.61 -2.01 -16.80
CA ASN A 13 26.78 -2.79 -17.23
C ASN A 13 26.64 -3.31 -18.68
N TYR A 14 25.42 -3.64 -19.11
CA TYR A 14 25.11 -4.13 -20.45
C TYR A 14 24.68 -3.04 -21.43
N HIS A 15 24.84 -1.75 -21.07
CA HIS A 15 24.45 -0.60 -21.89
C HIS A 15 25.11 -0.57 -23.28
N ASP A 16 26.31 -1.13 -23.39
CA ASP A 16 27.10 -1.15 -24.65
C ASP A 16 26.79 -2.36 -25.55
N GLN A 17 25.93 -3.29 -25.13
CA GLN A 17 25.54 -4.44 -25.94
C GLN A 17 24.25 -4.17 -26.73
N ASP A 18 24.24 -4.56 -28.01
CA ASP A 18 23.06 -4.46 -28.89
C ASP A 18 21.85 -5.17 -28.28
N GLY A 19 20.85 -4.39 -27.83
CA GLY A 19 19.58 -4.92 -27.29
C GLY A 19 19.02 -4.22 -26.05
N VAL A 20 19.77 -3.31 -25.41
CA VAL A 20 19.27 -2.49 -24.30
C VAL A 20 18.68 -1.19 -24.84
N PHE A 21 17.41 -0.93 -24.57
CA PHE A 21 16.76 0.33 -24.94
C PHE A 21 16.93 1.36 -23.82
N ASP A 22 17.16 2.63 -24.16
CA ASP A 22 17.26 3.73 -23.19
C ASP A 22 16.08 3.79 -22.19
N VAL A 23 14.90 3.39 -22.66
CA VAL A 23 13.68 3.30 -21.86
C VAL A 23 13.86 2.36 -20.65
N GLN A 24 14.62 1.28 -20.78
CA GLN A 24 14.85 0.31 -19.69
C GLN A 24 15.66 0.92 -18.55
N ILE A 25 16.64 1.78 -18.86
CA ILE A 25 17.43 2.52 -17.86
C ILE A 25 16.52 3.45 -17.07
N VAL A 26 15.69 4.23 -17.78
CA VAL A 26 14.74 5.15 -17.16
C VAL A 26 13.76 4.41 -16.26
N VAL A 27 13.23 3.27 -16.73
CA VAL A 27 12.32 2.42 -15.93
C VAL A 27 13.02 1.86 -14.69
N ALA A 28 14.27 1.40 -14.80
CA ALA A 28 15.04 0.89 -13.67
C ALA A 28 15.30 1.99 -12.61
N VAL A 29 15.66 3.19 -13.04
CA VAL A 29 15.85 4.36 -12.16
C VAL A 29 14.53 4.75 -11.47
N LEU A 30 13.44 4.87 -12.23
CA LEU A 30 12.12 5.20 -11.67
C LEU A 30 11.65 4.15 -10.65
N ASN A 31 11.90 2.87 -10.91
CA ASN A 31 11.58 1.79 -9.97
C ASN A 31 12.44 1.88 -8.70
N ALA A 32 13.74 2.13 -8.82
CA ALA A 32 14.62 2.29 -7.68
C ALA A 32 14.17 3.46 -6.78
N VAL A 33 13.87 4.62 -7.37
CA VAL A 33 13.35 5.79 -6.65
C VAL A 33 12.00 5.47 -5.99
N ALA A 34 11.07 4.85 -6.71
CA ALA A 34 9.76 4.48 -6.16
C ALA A 34 9.88 3.56 -4.93
N TYR A 35 10.78 2.57 -4.97
CA TYR A 35 10.98 1.66 -3.84
C TYR A 35 11.63 2.34 -2.63
N ILE A 36 12.50 3.33 -2.85
CA ILE A 36 13.04 4.15 -1.75
C ILE A 36 11.91 4.92 -1.07
N VAL A 37 11.04 5.57 -1.85
CA VAL A 37 9.89 6.31 -1.31
C VAL A 37 8.97 5.39 -0.51
N VAL A 38 8.64 4.21 -1.03
CA VAL A 38 7.81 3.22 -0.34
C VAL A 38 8.46 2.75 0.97
N MET A 39 9.78 2.56 1.00
CA MET A 39 10.50 2.22 2.23
C MET A 39 10.43 3.33 3.28
N ILE A 40 10.62 4.59 2.86
CA ILE A 40 10.49 5.75 3.74
C ILE A 40 9.08 5.81 4.32
N LEU A 41 8.05 5.57 3.49
CA LEU A 41 6.66 5.51 3.93
C LEU A 41 6.43 4.39 4.94
N TYR A 42 6.90 3.17 4.68
CA TYR A 42 6.80 2.07 5.66
C TYR A 42 7.49 2.41 6.98
N TYR A 43 8.66 3.05 6.93
CA TYR A 43 9.37 3.50 8.13
C TYR A 43 8.53 4.50 8.94
N PHE A 44 7.94 5.50 8.28
CA PHE A 44 7.08 6.47 8.94
C PHE A 44 5.79 5.85 9.48
N PHE A 45 5.11 5.00 8.70
CA PHE A 45 3.90 4.31 9.17
C PHE A 45 4.17 3.43 10.38
N ARG A 46 5.31 2.73 10.40
CA ARG A 46 5.75 1.96 11.56
C ARG A 46 6.06 2.85 12.76
N LYS A 47 6.68 4.02 12.55
CA LYS A 47 7.00 4.97 13.61
C LYS A 47 5.75 5.60 14.24
N TYR A 48 4.75 5.92 13.41
CA TYR A 48 3.50 6.55 13.85
C TYR A 48 2.38 5.54 14.17
N GLY A 49 2.65 4.22 14.06
CA GLY A 49 1.68 3.18 14.41
C GLY A 49 0.46 3.09 13.48
N VAL A 50 0.59 3.55 12.23
CA VAL A 50 -0.50 3.49 11.23
C VAL A 50 -0.66 2.04 10.76
N ARG A 51 -1.75 1.38 11.18
CA ARG A 51 -2.02 -0.05 10.94
C ARG A 51 -2.17 -0.44 9.46
N SER A 52 -2.77 0.43 8.64
CA SER A 52 -2.96 0.12 7.23
C SER A 52 -2.98 1.40 6.42
N SER A 53 -2.06 1.50 5.47
CA SER A 53 -1.91 2.67 4.62
C SER A 53 -2.53 2.41 3.25
N GLY A 54 -3.57 3.17 2.92
CA GLY A 54 -4.18 3.11 1.59
C GLY A 54 -3.22 3.46 0.47
N THR A 55 -2.30 4.40 0.71
CA THR A 55 -1.31 4.83 -0.29
C THR A 55 -0.40 3.68 -0.73
N VAL A 56 0.09 2.89 0.23
CA VAL A 56 0.98 1.75 -0.04
C VAL A 56 0.22 0.61 -0.70
N PHE A 57 -0.99 0.33 -0.23
CA PHE A 57 -1.87 -0.65 -0.87
C PHE A 57 -2.14 -0.30 -2.34
N ILE A 58 -2.55 0.94 -2.63
CA ILE A 58 -2.84 1.40 -4.00
C ILE A 58 -1.58 1.31 -4.88
N PHE A 59 -0.41 1.66 -4.34
CA PHE A 59 0.85 1.53 -5.08
C PHE A 59 1.11 0.08 -5.51
N TRP A 60 1.06 -0.87 -4.57
CA TRP A 60 1.29 -2.29 -4.89
C TRP A 60 0.20 -2.86 -5.78
N PHE A 61 -1.06 -2.45 -5.57
CA PHE A 61 -2.19 -2.86 -6.39
C PHE A 61 -2.01 -2.43 -7.86
N LEU A 62 -1.69 -1.15 -8.10
CA LEU A 62 -1.44 -0.66 -9.46
C LEU A 62 -0.22 -1.33 -10.09
N LYS A 63 0.86 -1.52 -9.32
CA LYS A 63 2.05 -2.25 -9.79
C LYS A 63 1.75 -3.69 -10.17
N ALA A 64 0.94 -4.41 -9.39
CA ALA A 64 0.50 -5.75 -9.71
C ALA A 64 -0.41 -5.75 -10.95
N PHE A 65 -1.41 -4.87 -10.99
CA PHE A 65 -2.39 -4.81 -12.07
C PHE A 65 -1.74 -4.51 -13.44
N PHE A 66 -0.90 -3.47 -13.52
CA PHE A 66 -0.18 -3.17 -14.77
C PHE A 66 0.91 -4.18 -15.08
N GLY A 67 1.48 -4.83 -14.05
CA GLY A 67 2.47 -5.90 -14.20
C GLY A 67 1.92 -7.14 -14.93
N ILE A 68 0.60 -7.40 -14.90
CA ILE A 68 -0.02 -8.53 -15.62
C ILE A 68 0.27 -8.47 -17.13
N ILE A 69 0.11 -7.27 -17.72
CA ILE A 69 0.30 -7.07 -19.16
C ILE A 69 1.77 -7.31 -19.51
N GLN A 70 2.69 -6.76 -18.72
CA GLN A 70 4.12 -6.93 -18.92
C GLN A 70 4.55 -8.40 -18.76
N MET A 71 4.05 -9.10 -17.73
CA MET A 71 4.33 -10.53 -17.51
C MET A 71 3.89 -11.39 -18.69
N ARG A 72 2.71 -11.11 -19.25
CA ARG A 72 2.23 -11.82 -20.44
C ARG A 72 3.14 -11.59 -21.64
N THR A 73 3.62 -10.36 -21.84
CA THR A 73 4.51 -10.01 -22.96
C THR A 73 5.87 -10.69 -22.80
N GLU A 74 6.46 -10.61 -21.62
CA GLU A 74 7.75 -11.26 -21.30
C GLU A 74 7.67 -12.79 -21.43
N ALA A 75 6.57 -13.41 -20.99
CA ALA A 75 6.35 -14.85 -21.16
C ALA A 75 6.25 -15.28 -22.63
N LYS A 76 5.58 -14.49 -23.48
CA LYS A 76 5.50 -14.75 -24.93
C LYS A 76 6.87 -14.58 -25.60
N LEU A 77 7.61 -13.54 -25.23
CA LEU A 77 8.96 -13.29 -25.73
C LEU A 77 9.90 -14.43 -25.35
N HIS A 78 9.79 -14.95 -24.11
CA HIS A 78 10.58 -16.09 -23.68
C HIS A 78 10.25 -17.37 -24.46
N GLN A 79 8.97 -17.64 -24.74
CA GLN A 79 8.54 -18.80 -25.55
C GLN A 79 8.99 -18.72 -27.01
N ALA A 80 9.17 -17.52 -27.56
CA ALA A 80 9.62 -17.30 -28.93
C ALA A 80 11.15 -17.36 -29.09
N ARG A 81 11.92 -17.53 -28.00
CA ARG A 81 13.38 -17.62 -28.04
C ARG A 81 13.82 -19.07 -28.17
N ASP A 82 14.75 -19.32 -29.09
CA ASP A 82 15.26 -20.67 -29.41
C ASP A 82 16.20 -21.27 -28.36
N ASN A 83 16.60 -20.49 -27.33
CA ASN A 83 17.48 -20.95 -26.25
C ASN A 83 16.67 -21.25 -24.98
N PRO A 84 16.50 -22.53 -24.60
CA PRO A 84 15.91 -22.90 -23.33
C PRO A 84 16.87 -22.63 -22.17
N ILE A 85 16.28 -22.39 -20.98
CA ILE A 85 16.98 -22.15 -19.71
C ILE A 85 18.03 -23.24 -19.49
N GLY A 86 19.32 -22.87 -19.46
CA GLY A 86 20.43 -23.79 -19.15
C GLY A 86 21.30 -24.23 -20.33
N SER A 87 21.23 -23.56 -21.50
CA SER A 87 22.05 -23.89 -22.68
C SER A 87 23.56 -23.57 -22.57
N GLY A 88 24.02 -22.99 -21.45
CA GLY A 88 25.46 -22.91 -21.12
C GLY A 88 26.31 -21.95 -21.97
N GLU A 89 25.77 -21.38 -23.05
CA GLU A 89 26.45 -20.42 -23.91
C GLU A 89 26.06 -18.99 -23.54
N THR A 90 26.80 -18.41 -22.58
CA THR A 90 26.72 -16.99 -22.14
C THR A 90 25.38 -16.53 -21.55
N ILE A 91 25.43 -15.75 -20.47
CA ILE A 91 24.21 -15.18 -19.87
C ILE A 91 23.67 -14.12 -20.83
N VAL A 92 22.69 -14.50 -21.66
CA VAL A 92 22.00 -13.54 -22.52
C VAL A 92 21.20 -12.59 -21.62
N PHE A 93 21.48 -11.29 -21.69
CA PHE A 93 20.82 -10.23 -20.90
C PHE A 93 19.29 -10.39 -20.85
N ALA A 94 18.73 -10.85 -21.96
CA ALA A 94 17.31 -11.07 -22.14
C ALA A 94 16.73 -12.20 -21.26
N GLU A 95 17.51 -13.25 -20.94
CA GLU A 95 17.11 -14.32 -20.00
C GLU A 95 17.13 -13.82 -18.56
N TYR A 96 18.19 -13.07 -18.19
CA TYR A 96 18.28 -12.42 -16.89
C TYR A 96 17.07 -11.50 -16.64
N GLN A 97 16.71 -10.67 -17.63
CA GLN A 97 15.56 -9.78 -17.55
C GLN A 97 14.25 -10.55 -17.29
N PHE A 98 14.02 -11.67 -17.98
CA PHE A 98 12.82 -12.48 -17.79
C PHE A 98 12.74 -13.07 -16.37
N VAL A 99 13.82 -13.68 -15.90
CA VAL A 99 13.88 -14.30 -14.57
C VAL A 99 13.75 -13.25 -13.46
N SER A 100 14.48 -12.14 -13.57
CA SER A 100 14.44 -11.05 -12.60
C SER A 100 13.05 -10.44 -12.52
N PHE A 101 12.44 -10.11 -13.67
CA PHE A 101 11.08 -9.57 -13.71
C PHE A 101 10.06 -10.54 -13.13
N THR A 102 10.12 -11.82 -13.49
CA THR A 102 9.20 -12.85 -12.98
C THR A 102 9.29 -12.98 -11.47
N LEU A 103 10.50 -13.03 -10.92
CA LEU A 103 10.74 -13.11 -9.49
C LEU A 103 10.23 -11.86 -8.76
N GLN A 104 10.53 -10.67 -9.30
CA GLN A 104 10.06 -9.40 -8.76
C GLN A 104 8.53 -9.31 -8.76
N TYR A 105 7.89 -9.74 -9.84
CA TYR A 105 6.43 -9.78 -9.96
C TYR A 105 5.80 -10.74 -8.95
N ALA A 106 6.38 -11.92 -8.73
CA ALA A 106 5.93 -12.85 -7.70
C ALA A 106 5.98 -12.23 -6.29
N PHE A 107 7.06 -11.51 -5.97
CA PHE A 107 7.16 -10.79 -4.70
C PHE A 107 6.16 -9.64 -4.58
N ILE A 108 5.89 -8.91 -5.66
CA ILE A 108 4.86 -7.85 -5.68
C ILE A 108 3.48 -8.45 -5.35
N CYS A 109 3.13 -9.57 -5.98
CA CYS A 109 1.88 -10.28 -5.68
C CYS A 109 1.83 -10.76 -4.23
N LEU A 110 2.93 -11.29 -3.70
CA LEU A 110 3.00 -11.70 -2.30
C LEU A 110 2.82 -10.52 -1.34
N ILE A 111 3.47 -9.38 -1.60
CA ILE A 111 3.29 -8.16 -0.80
C ILE A 111 1.84 -7.67 -0.87
N LEU A 112 1.22 -7.66 -2.05
CA LEU A 112 -0.19 -7.29 -2.20
C LEU A 112 -1.11 -8.19 -1.37
N LEU A 113 -0.85 -9.50 -1.35
CA LEU A 113 -1.60 -10.44 -0.50
C LEU A 113 -1.41 -10.15 0.99
N LEU A 114 -0.19 -9.80 1.41
CA LEU A 114 0.08 -9.43 2.80
C LEU A 114 -0.63 -8.12 3.19
N GLU A 115 -0.75 -7.14 2.29
CA GLU A 115 -1.46 -5.89 2.54
C GLU A 115 -3.00 -6.06 2.65
N ILE A 116 -3.56 -7.13 2.07
CA ILE A 116 -4.98 -7.47 2.25
C ILE A 116 -5.23 -8.01 3.67
N LEU A 117 -4.24 -8.67 4.28
CA LEU A 117 -4.34 -9.15 5.65
C LEU A 117 -4.22 -8.00 6.65
N PRO A 118 -4.98 -8.03 7.75
CA PRO A 118 -4.91 -6.98 8.77
C PRO A 118 -3.56 -7.02 9.48
N ASP A 119 -2.92 -5.85 9.62
CA ASP A 119 -1.68 -5.70 10.37
C ASP A 119 -1.92 -5.76 11.89
N GLN A 120 -0.86 -6.02 12.65
CA GLN A 120 -0.93 -6.14 14.10
C GLN A 120 -1.31 -4.80 14.77
N ALA A 121 -1.89 -4.91 15.97
CA ALA A 121 -2.21 -3.74 16.78
C ALA A 121 -0.94 -2.95 17.17
N PRO A 122 -0.97 -1.60 17.22
CA PRO A 122 0.16 -0.83 17.71
C PRO A 122 0.43 -1.22 19.17
N ARG A 123 1.72 -1.29 19.50
CA ARG A 123 2.20 -1.73 20.82
C ARG A 123 1.84 -0.75 21.93
N TYR A 124 1.67 0.52 21.58
CA TYR A 124 1.26 1.60 22.46
C TYR A 124 0.13 2.38 21.80
N SER A 125 -0.91 2.71 22.57
CA SER A 125 -2.00 3.59 22.17
C SER A 125 -2.31 4.52 23.34
N ASP A 126 -2.39 5.83 23.09
CA ASP A 126 -2.76 6.82 24.10
C ASP A 126 -4.25 6.77 24.47
N TYR A 127 -5.05 6.09 23.64
CA TYR A 127 -6.49 5.93 23.84
C TYR A 127 -6.83 4.87 24.89
N PRO A 128 -7.91 5.07 25.66
CA PRO A 128 -8.38 4.10 26.64
C PRO A 128 -8.78 2.78 25.97
N LYS A 129 -8.62 1.66 26.68
CA LYS A 129 -9.09 0.36 26.20
C LYS A 129 -10.62 0.35 26.11
N GLN A 130 -11.13 0.11 24.92
CA GLN A 130 -12.55 -0.03 24.62
C GLN A 130 -13.07 -1.42 24.97
N ARG A 131 -14.37 -1.52 25.33
CA ARG A 131 -15.03 -2.79 25.68
C ARG A 131 -15.37 -3.57 24.42
N ASN A 132 -15.93 -2.89 23.41
CA ASN A 132 -16.28 -3.47 22.12
C ASN A 132 -15.72 -2.61 20.97
N PRO A 133 -14.40 -2.68 20.68
CA PRO A 133 -13.78 -1.82 19.68
C PRO A 133 -14.32 -2.12 18.27
N ASN A 134 -14.64 -1.06 17.52
CA ASN A 134 -15.08 -1.17 16.14
C ASN A 134 -14.11 -2.00 15.28
N PRO A 135 -14.59 -3.04 14.56
CA PRO A 135 -13.76 -3.87 13.68
C PRO A 135 -13.09 -3.07 12.56
N GLU A 136 -13.61 -1.90 12.21
CA GLU A 136 -12.97 -0.97 11.28
C GLU A 136 -11.51 -0.67 11.68
N LEU A 137 -11.25 -0.39 12.97
CA LEU A 137 -9.89 -0.10 13.46
C LEU A 137 -8.91 -1.25 13.24
N LYS A 138 -9.40 -2.49 13.21
CA LYS A 138 -8.60 -3.71 13.06
C LYS A 138 -8.51 -4.17 11.60
N SER A 139 -9.29 -3.58 10.71
CA SER A 139 -9.41 -4.02 9.33
C SER A 139 -8.31 -3.45 8.44
N SER A 140 -7.88 -4.23 7.44
CA SER A 140 -6.98 -3.75 6.40
C SER A 140 -7.67 -2.68 5.54
N PHE A 141 -6.88 -1.87 4.84
CA PHE A 141 -7.40 -0.82 3.98
C PHE A 141 -8.36 -1.37 2.91
N PHE A 142 -8.08 -2.54 2.35
CA PHE A 142 -8.97 -3.19 1.38
C PHE A 142 -10.35 -3.51 1.96
N VAL A 143 -10.40 -4.05 3.18
CA VAL A 143 -11.65 -4.35 3.90
C VAL A 143 -12.41 -3.07 4.23
N LYS A 144 -11.71 -1.98 4.59
CA LYS A 144 -12.30 -0.66 4.80
C LYS A 144 -12.90 -0.09 3.51
N LEU A 145 -12.17 -0.19 2.40
CA LEU A 145 -12.57 0.33 1.09
C LEU A 145 -13.88 -0.29 0.59
N LEU A 146 -14.06 -1.60 0.83
CA LEU A 146 -15.26 -2.35 0.44
C LEU A 146 -16.31 -2.45 1.56
N TYR A 147 -16.09 -1.81 2.71
CA TYR A 147 -16.96 -1.90 3.90
C TYR A 147 -17.24 -3.33 4.40
N LEU A 148 -16.38 -4.30 4.08
CA LEU A 148 -16.58 -5.72 4.41
C LEU A 148 -16.55 -5.99 5.93
N TYR A 149 -15.97 -5.08 6.72
CA TYR A 149 -16.00 -5.17 8.18
C TYR A 149 -17.42 -5.06 8.76
N PHE A 150 -18.34 -4.44 8.02
CA PHE A 150 -19.73 -4.22 8.44
C PHE A 150 -20.65 -5.42 8.15
N ASP A 151 -20.23 -6.35 7.29
CA ASP A 151 -21.04 -7.50 6.88
C ASP A 151 -21.48 -8.37 8.06
N SER A 152 -20.57 -8.64 9.01
CA SER A 152 -20.89 -9.42 10.21
C SER A 152 -21.94 -8.73 11.10
N PHE A 153 -21.90 -7.40 11.16
CA PHE A 153 -22.87 -6.62 11.93
C PHE A 153 -24.24 -6.62 11.26
N THR A 154 -24.26 -6.41 9.94
CA THR A 154 -25.48 -6.47 9.12
C THR A 154 -26.16 -7.83 9.21
N TRP A 155 -25.38 -8.90 9.13
CA TRP A 155 -25.89 -10.27 9.25
C TRP A 155 -26.47 -10.56 10.63
N THR A 156 -25.89 -9.97 11.68
CA THR A 156 -26.42 -10.09 13.04
C THR A 156 -27.76 -9.37 13.17
N GLY A 157 -27.87 -8.14 12.63
CA GLY A 157 -29.12 -7.39 12.58
C GLY A 157 -30.22 -8.05 11.74
N PHE A 158 -29.84 -8.86 10.75
CA PHE A 158 -30.79 -9.67 9.99
C PHE A 158 -31.37 -10.83 10.83
N ARG A 159 -30.57 -11.44 11.72
CA ARG A 159 -30.98 -12.59 12.54
C ARG A 159 -31.68 -12.21 13.84
N LYS A 160 -31.32 -11.08 14.43
CA LYS A 160 -31.89 -10.59 15.69
C LYS A 160 -32.00 -9.06 15.68
N PRO A 161 -32.99 -8.48 16.38
CA PRO A 161 -33.01 -7.04 16.60
C PRO A 161 -31.77 -6.62 17.39
N LEU A 162 -31.08 -5.58 16.92
CA LEU A 162 -29.86 -5.06 17.54
C LEU A 162 -30.18 -4.35 18.85
N THR A 163 -29.41 -4.65 19.89
CA THR A 163 -29.45 -3.94 21.19
C THR A 163 -28.19 -3.11 21.39
N ASP A 164 -28.18 -2.24 22.40
CA ASP A 164 -27.02 -1.39 22.74
C ASP A 164 -25.75 -2.21 23.01
N ASP A 165 -25.89 -3.39 23.62
CA ASP A 165 -24.77 -4.32 23.85
C ASP A 165 -24.14 -4.89 22.57
N ASP A 166 -24.86 -4.91 21.45
CA ASP A 166 -24.35 -5.37 20.15
C ASP A 166 -23.62 -4.26 19.37
N MET A 167 -23.76 -3.00 19.81
CA MET A 167 -23.14 -1.85 19.15
C MET A 167 -21.64 -1.80 19.44
N PHE A 168 -20.88 -1.34 18.46
CA PHE A 168 -19.45 -1.08 18.62
C PHE A 168 -19.21 0.29 19.25
N ASP A 169 -18.17 0.39 20.06
CA ASP A 169 -17.66 1.65 20.57
C ASP A 169 -17.18 2.53 19.40
N LEU A 170 -17.42 3.84 19.48
CA LEU A 170 -16.94 4.81 18.48
C LEU A 170 -15.42 4.75 18.34
N ASN A 171 -14.91 4.98 17.13
CA ASN A 171 -13.46 5.14 16.94
C ASN A 171 -12.97 6.34 17.77
N PRO A 172 -11.78 6.26 18.40
CA PRO A 172 -11.28 7.36 19.22
C PRO A 172 -11.23 8.72 18.50
N GLU A 173 -10.87 8.71 17.22
CA GLU A 173 -10.81 9.89 16.35
C GLU A 173 -12.19 10.55 16.14
N ASP A 174 -13.26 9.77 16.21
CA ASP A 174 -14.64 10.21 16.00
C ASP A 174 -15.33 10.61 17.33
N THR A 175 -14.64 10.50 18.47
CA THR A 175 -15.23 10.86 19.76
C THR A 175 -15.27 12.36 19.97
N SER A 176 -16.28 12.83 20.70
CA SER A 176 -16.43 14.23 21.09
C SER A 176 -15.20 14.77 21.84
N ARG A 177 -14.50 13.91 22.59
CA ARG A 177 -13.26 14.25 23.28
C ARG A 177 -12.17 14.76 22.35
N GLU A 178 -12.07 14.21 21.13
CA GLU A 178 -11.07 14.63 20.13
C GLU A 178 -11.63 15.71 19.19
N LEU A 179 -12.93 15.68 18.86
CA LEU A 179 -13.53 16.60 17.89
C LEU A 179 -13.92 17.98 18.46
N VAL A 180 -14.35 18.06 19.72
CA VAL A 180 -14.80 19.33 20.33
C VAL A 180 -13.67 20.33 20.53
N PRO A 181 -12.49 19.98 21.08
CA PRO A 181 -11.42 20.96 21.30
C PRO A 181 -10.96 21.72 20.04
N PRO A 182 -10.69 21.07 18.88
CA PRO A 182 -10.33 21.79 17.67
C PRO A 182 -11.52 22.60 17.12
N PHE A 183 -12.75 22.09 17.20
CA PHE A 183 -13.94 22.83 16.78
C PHE A 183 -14.08 24.13 17.57
N ASP A 184 -14.04 24.07 18.91
CA ASP A 184 -14.16 25.22 19.80
C ASP A 184 -13.07 26.25 19.51
N LYS A 185 -11.82 25.80 19.31
CA LYS A 185 -10.70 26.69 18.97
C LYS A 185 -11.02 27.53 17.73
N TYR A 186 -11.42 26.89 16.62
CA TYR A 186 -11.73 27.61 15.38
C TYR A 186 -13.03 28.41 15.48
N TRP A 187 -14.00 27.93 16.25
CA TRP A 187 -15.24 28.65 16.51
C TRP A 187 -14.99 29.98 17.21
N TYR A 188 -14.23 29.98 18.32
CA TYR A 188 -13.90 31.20 19.05
C TYR A 188 -13.09 32.19 18.21
N GLU A 189 -12.14 31.69 17.42
CA GLU A 189 -11.38 32.52 16.47
C GLU A 189 -12.28 33.18 15.43
N SER A 190 -13.23 32.42 14.87
CA SER A 190 -14.21 32.92 13.91
C SER A 190 -15.14 33.98 14.51
N VAL A 191 -15.68 33.72 15.71
CA VAL A 191 -16.55 34.66 16.43
C VAL A 191 -15.80 35.97 16.71
N GLU A 192 -14.56 35.90 17.19
CA GLU A 192 -13.77 37.09 17.48
C GLU A 192 -13.42 37.88 16.21
N ASN A 193 -13.15 37.20 15.11
CA ASN A 193 -12.93 37.83 13.82
C ASN A 193 -14.20 38.50 13.26
N GLY A 194 -15.36 37.84 13.41
CA GLY A 194 -16.67 38.41 13.07
C GLY A 194 -16.97 39.66 13.89
N ARG A 195 -16.71 39.61 15.20
CA ARG A 195 -16.89 40.72 16.13
C ARG A 195 -16.00 41.91 15.76
N ARG A 196 -14.74 41.66 15.40
CA ARG A 196 -13.81 42.72 14.91
C ARG A 196 -14.29 43.37 13.61
N LYS A 197 -14.83 42.61 12.66
CA LYS A 197 -15.38 43.14 11.40
C LYS A 197 -16.63 44.00 11.61
N GLN A 198 -17.42 43.74 12.64
CA GLN A 198 -18.60 44.56 12.97
C GLN A 198 -18.25 45.89 13.65
N MET A 199 -17.06 45.97 14.25
CA MET A 199 -16.57 47.18 14.94
C MET A 199 -15.72 48.11 14.04
N ALA A 200 -15.35 47.64 12.84
CA ALA A 200 -14.61 48.41 11.83
C ALA A 200 -15.59 49.00 10.80
#